data_AF-A0A091I7X3-F1
#
_entry.id   AF-A0A091I7X3-F1
#
_cell.length_a   1.000
_cell.length_b   1.000
_cell.length_c   1.000
_cell.angle_alpha   90.00
_cell.angle_beta   90.00
_cell.angle_gamma   90.00
#
_symmetry.space_group_name_H-M   'P 1'
#
loop_
_entity.id
_entity.type
_entity.pdbx_description
1 polymer ?
#
loop_
_entity_poly.entity_id
_entity_poly.type
_entity_poly.pdbx_seq_one_letter_code
_entity_poly.pdbx_strand_id
1 'polypeptide(L)'
;ITIYELENFQGKKCELTEELPSITEKELEKVGSIQVESGPWLGFERQAFSGEQFVLEKGDYPRWDSWSNSHNSDSLMSIRPLQIDSPEHKIHLFENAGYTGRKMEIVDDDVPSLWAHGFQDRVASVRALNGTWVGYEYPGYRGRQHVFEKGEYRHWNEWDANHPLLQSLRRVRDQQWHQPGCF
;
A
#
# COMPACT_ATOMS: atom_id res chain seq x y z
N ILE A 1 11.89 -0.44 11.31
CA ILE A 1 10.49 -0.44 11.79
C ILE A 1 10.43 -1.22 13.09
N THR A 2 9.59 -0.80 14.04
CA THR A 2 9.40 -1.48 15.32
C THR A 2 7.97 -1.96 15.42
N ILE A 3 7.78 -3.26 15.61
CA ILE A 3 6.47 -3.88 15.81
C ILE A 3 6.32 -4.27 17.27
N TYR A 4 5.13 -4.03 17.83
CA TYR A 4 4.79 -4.29 19.23
C TYR A 4 3.63 -5.26 19.30
N GLU A 5 3.67 -6.15 20.29
CA GLU A 5 2.64 -7.17 20.52
C GLU A 5 1.31 -6.55 20.97
N LEU A 6 1.36 -5.47 21.75
CA LEU A 6 0.18 -4.79 22.27
C LEU A 6 -0.01 -3.41 21.62
N GLU A 7 -1.21 -2.86 21.77
CA GLU A 7 -1.54 -1.50 21.38
C GLU A 7 -0.71 -0.47 22.17
N ASN A 8 -0.61 0.75 21.63
CA ASN A 8 0.05 1.90 22.26
C ASN A 8 1.52 1.63 22.64
N PHE A 9 2.23 0.88 21.80
CA PHE A 9 3.67 0.63 21.85
C PHE A 9 4.11 -0.11 23.12
N GLN A 10 3.32 -1.10 23.53
CA GLN A 10 3.54 -1.89 24.75
C GLN A 10 3.82 -3.36 24.44
N GLY A 11 4.25 -4.10 25.47
CA GLY A 11 4.48 -5.55 25.39
C GLY A 11 5.80 -5.91 24.73
N LYS A 12 5.91 -7.15 24.22
CA LYS A 12 7.08 -7.60 23.47
C LYS A 12 7.21 -6.76 22.20
N LYS A 13 8.44 -6.34 21.89
CA LYS A 13 8.74 -5.58 20.67
C LYS A 13 9.82 -6.25 19.83
N CYS A 14 9.77 -6.03 18.53
CA CYS A 14 10.80 -6.46 17.60
C CYS A 14 11.15 -5.31 16.65
N GLU A 15 12.44 -5.04 16.52
CA GLU A 15 12.97 -4.07 15.55
C GLU A 15 13.42 -4.82 14.30
N LEU A 16 12.96 -4.36 13.14
CA LEU A 16 13.23 -4.96 11.84
C LEU A 16 13.93 -3.96 10.93
N THR A 17 14.97 -4.45 10.25
CA THR A 17 15.71 -3.76 9.19
C THR A 17 15.58 -4.46 7.84
N GLU A 18 15.11 -5.70 7.83
CA GLU A 18 14.90 -6.54 6.65
C GLU A 18 13.46 -7.07 6.64
N GLU A 19 13.08 -7.73 5.55
CA GLU A 19 11.79 -8.38 5.44
C GLU A 19 11.60 -9.51 6.47
N LEU A 20 10.34 -9.73 6.84
CA LEU A 20 9.92 -10.74 7.79
C LEU A 20 8.72 -11.50 7.19
N PRO A 21 8.92 -12.71 6.66
CA PRO A 21 7.85 -13.48 6.01
C PRO A 21 6.85 -14.08 7.00
N SER A 22 7.17 -14.17 8.30
CA SER A 22 6.22 -14.45 9.37
C SER A 22 6.61 -13.79 10.69
N ILE A 23 5.67 -13.06 11.33
CA ILE A 23 5.90 -12.49 12.67
C ILE A 23 6.20 -13.54 13.74
N THR A 24 5.77 -14.78 13.51
CA THR A 24 5.99 -15.91 14.43
C THR A 24 7.48 -16.27 14.55
N GLU A 25 8.32 -15.91 13.56
CA GLU A 25 9.78 -16.06 13.64
C GLU A 25 10.42 -15.15 14.68
N LYS A 26 9.71 -14.10 15.09
CA LYS A 26 10.07 -13.22 16.20
C LYS A 26 9.31 -13.55 17.47
N GLU A 27 8.66 -14.72 17.50
CA GLU A 27 7.85 -15.21 18.61
C GLU A 27 6.80 -14.17 19.07
N LEU A 28 6.21 -13.46 18.10
CA LEU A 28 5.06 -12.58 18.31
C LEU A 28 3.81 -13.34 17.89
N GLU A 29 2.79 -13.35 18.74
CA GLU A 29 1.48 -13.95 18.43
C GLU A 29 0.61 -13.01 17.59
N LYS A 30 0.76 -11.69 17.79
CA LYS A 30 0.00 -10.64 17.11
C LYS A 30 0.82 -9.35 17.07
N VAL A 31 0.48 -8.46 16.14
CA VAL A 31 0.94 -7.07 16.11
C VAL A 31 -0.18 -6.16 16.60
N GLY A 32 0.02 -5.48 17.72
CA GLY A 32 -0.93 -4.52 18.31
C GLY A 32 -0.62 -3.07 17.97
N SER A 33 0.64 -2.71 17.75
CA SER A 33 1.04 -1.36 17.32
C SER A 33 2.38 -1.34 16.59
N ILE A 34 2.64 -0.28 15.82
CA ILE A 34 3.81 -0.15 14.94
C ILE A 34 4.39 1.26 15.04
N GLN A 35 5.72 1.37 15.08
CA GLN A 35 6.42 2.64 14.89
C GLN A 35 7.37 2.52 13.70
N VAL A 36 7.23 3.42 12.74
CA VAL A 36 8.07 3.47 11.54
C VAL A 36 8.99 4.67 11.63
N GLU A 37 10.24 4.45 12.03
CA GLU A 37 11.26 5.51 12.05
C GLU A 37 11.87 5.75 10.65
N SER A 38 12.15 4.66 9.94
CA SER A 38 12.66 4.61 8.57
C SER A 38 11.80 3.66 7.76
N GLY A 39 11.27 4.14 6.64
CA GLY A 39 10.36 3.40 5.75
C GLY A 39 10.35 4.03 4.35
N PRO A 40 9.30 3.77 3.54
CA PRO A 40 8.09 3.04 3.89
C PRO A 40 8.27 1.51 3.93
N TRP A 41 7.32 0.85 4.58
CA TRP A 41 7.19 -0.60 4.64
C TRP A 41 5.86 -1.04 4.05
N LEU A 42 5.79 -2.29 3.62
CA LEU A 42 4.55 -2.93 3.18
C LEU A 42 4.24 -4.11 4.11
N GLY A 43 3.19 -3.96 4.90
CA GLY A 43 2.64 -5.02 5.74
C GLY A 43 1.58 -5.84 4.99
N PHE A 44 1.40 -7.08 5.42
CA PHE A 44 0.44 -8.02 4.83
C PHE A 44 -0.36 -8.74 5.90
N GLU A 45 -1.64 -8.96 5.61
CA GLU A 45 -2.59 -9.69 6.45
C GLU A 45 -2.10 -11.10 6.82
N ARG A 46 -1.50 -11.81 5.85
CA ARG A 46 -1.07 -13.20 5.99
C ARG A 46 0.44 -13.34 5.86
N GLN A 47 0.92 -14.53 6.17
CA GLN A 47 2.33 -14.90 6.03
C GLN A 47 2.76 -14.89 4.56
N ALA A 48 4.07 -14.88 4.34
CA ALA A 48 4.72 -14.93 3.03
C ALA A 48 4.20 -13.85 2.06
N PHE A 49 4.02 -12.64 2.58
CA PHE A 49 3.68 -11.42 1.82
C PHE A 49 2.37 -11.55 1.03
N SER A 50 1.33 -12.09 1.67
CA SER A 50 0.05 -12.36 1.00
C SER A 50 -1.15 -11.78 1.74
N GLY A 51 -2.25 -11.57 1.00
CA GLY A 51 -3.49 -11.04 1.55
C GLY A 51 -3.59 -9.52 1.44
N GLU A 52 -4.41 -8.93 2.30
CA GLU A 52 -4.58 -7.48 2.31
C GLU A 52 -3.24 -6.78 2.59
N GLN A 53 -2.99 -5.67 1.89
CA GLN A 53 -1.76 -4.91 1.93
C GLN A 53 -1.94 -3.62 2.74
N PHE A 54 -0.91 -3.23 3.50
CA PHE A 54 -0.90 -2.02 4.31
C PHE A 54 0.39 -1.22 4.05
N VAL A 55 0.28 -0.05 3.42
CA VAL A 55 1.43 0.86 3.27
C VAL A 55 1.68 1.57 4.59
N LEU A 56 2.89 1.39 5.13
CA LEU A 56 3.34 1.90 6.42
C LEU A 56 4.43 2.94 6.20
N GLU A 57 4.02 4.20 6.09
CA GLU A 57 4.90 5.37 5.99
C GLU A 57 5.50 5.71 7.37
N LYS A 58 6.46 6.63 7.41
CA LYS A 58 7.05 7.08 8.68
C LYS A 58 5.98 7.65 9.60
N GLY A 59 5.88 7.12 10.82
CA GLY A 59 4.87 7.55 11.78
C GLY A 59 4.59 6.53 12.87
N ASP A 60 3.65 6.88 13.73
CA ASP A 60 3.20 6.11 14.87
C ASP A 60 1.80 5.55 14.58
N TYR A 61 1.67 4.23 14.70
CA TYR A 61 0.44 3.49 14.46
C TYR A 61 0.03 2.77 15.74
N PRO A 62 -0.72 3.43 16.65
CA PRO A 62 -0.95 2.93 18.00
C PRO A 62 -1.89 1.72 18.08
N ARG A 63 -2.64 1.42 17.02
CA ARG A 63 -3.63 0.33 16.92
C ARG A 63 -3.85 -0.13 15.49
N TRP A 64 -4.46 -1.28 15.30
CA TRP A 64 -4.69 -1.86 13.97
C TRP A 64 -5.53 -1.00 13.01
N ASP A 65 -6.50 -0.27 13.56
CA ASP A 65 -7.36 0.65 12.81
C ASP A 65 -6.62 1.90 12.31
N SER A 66 -5.37 2.12 12.74
CA SER A 66 -4.52 3.22 12.26
C SER A 66 -3.72 2.88 11.00
N TRP A 67 -3.51 1.60 10.67
CA TRP A 67 -2.86 1.16 9.42
C TRP A 67 -3.83 0.52 8.41
N SER A 68 -4.97 0.01 8.87
CA SER A 68 -5.98 -0.62 8.02
C SER A 68 -7.06 0.38 7.61
N ASN A 69 -7.10 0.75 6.32
CA ASN A 69 -8.12 1.65 5.75
C ASN A 69 -9.42 0.95 5.38
N SER A 70 -9.47 -0.39 5.42
CA SER A 70 -10.65 -1.18 5.09
C SER A 70 -11.42 -1.66 6.31
N HIS A 71 -10.78 -1.69 7.47
CA HIS A 71 -11.29 -2.27 8.72
C HIS A 71 -11.74 -3.75 8.61
N ASN A 72 -11.24 -4.49 7.61
CA ASN A 72 -11.63 -5.88 7.38
C ASN A 72 -10.90 -6.88 8.29
N SER A 73 -9.66 -6.58 8.66
CA SER A 73 -8.77 -7.48 9.40
C SER A 73 -7.81 -6.69 10.27
N ASP A 74 -7.60 -7.16 11.50
CA ASP A 74 -6.59 -6.67 12.43
C ASP A 74 -5.29 -7.48 12.37
N SER A 75 -5.21 -8.46 11.46
CA SER A 75 -4.06 -9.33 11.27
C SER A 75 -2.96 -8.62 10.46
N LEU A 76 -1.72 -8.72 10.95
CA LEU A 76 -0.52 -8.39 10.20
C LEU A 76 0.51 -9.47 10.48
N MET A 77 0.80 -10.30 9.48
CA MET A 77 1.57 -11.53 9.67
C MET A 77 2.90 -11.55 8.92
N SER A 78 3.09 -10.67 7.94
CA SER A 78 4.38 -10.50 7.27
C SER A 78 4.59 -9.05 6.85
N ILE A 79 5.84 -8.64 6.68
CA ILE A 79 6.20 -7.25 6.40
C ILE A 79 7.52 -7.17 5.65
N ARG A 80 7.64 -6.27 4.67
CA ARG A 80 8.89 -6.03 3.93
C ARG A 80 9.16 -4.55 3.70
N PRO A 81 10.42 -4.13 3.50
CA PRO A 81 10.72 -2.79 2.99
C PRO A 81 10.03 -2.58 1.64
N LEU A 82 9.43 -1.40 1.44
CA LEU A 82 8.84 -1.02 0.17
C LEU A 82 9.84 -0.17 -0.61
N GLN A 83 10.23 -0.64 -1.80
CA GLN A 83 11.21 0.06 -2.62
C GLN A 83 10.58 1.30 -3.26
N ILE A 84 11.31 2.42 -3.20
CA ILE A 84 10.99 3.65 -3.93
C ILE A 84 12.19 3.96 -4.81
N ASP A 85 12.07 3.67 -6.09
CA ASP A 85 13.17 3.61 -7.04
C ASP A 85 13.28 4.84 -7.95
N SER A 86 12.31 5.76 -7.89
CA SER A 86 12.22 6.91 -8.80
C SER A 86 11.58 8.15 -8.16
N PRO A 87 12.15 9.35 -8.38
CA PRO A 87 11.49 10.60 -8.02
C PRO A 87 10.33 10.94 -8.98
N GLU A 88 10.42 10.51 -10.23
CA GLU A 88 9.36 10.66 -11.23
C GLU A 88 8.34 9.55 -11.07
N HIS A 89 7.07 9.91 -11.19
CA HIS A 89 5.94 8.99 -11.06
C HIS A 89 5.10 9.04 -12.32
N LYS A 90 4.93 7.88 -12.96
CA LYS A 90 4.05 7.74 -14.12
C LYS A 90 3.34 6.39 -14.12
N ILE A 91 2.02 6.41 -14.25
CA ILE A 91 1.18 5.21 -14.29
C ILE A 91 0.06 5.33 -15.31
N HIS A 92 -0.27 4.21 -15.96
CA HIS A 92 -1.43 4.08 -16.83
C HIS A 92 -2.43 3.10 -16.23
N LEU A 93 -3.69 3.53 -16.13
CA LEU A 93 -4.81 2.69 -15.73
C LEU A 93 -5.67 2.36 -16.95
N PHE A 94 -6.17 1.13 -17.03
CA PHE A 94 -7.00 0.67 -18.13
C PHE A 94 -8.29 0.01 -17.61
N GLU A 95 -9.40 0.30 -18.27
CA GLU A 95 -10.74 -0.21 -17.94
C GLU A 95 -10.85 -1.74 -18.07
N ASN A 96 -10.15 -2.32 -19.05
CA ASN A 96 -10.18 -3.76 -19.34
C ASN A 96 -8.81 -4.40 -19.12
N ALA A 97 -8.81 -5.72 -18.98
CA ALA A 97 -7.59 -6.51 -18.93
C ALA A 97 -6.79 -6.39 -20.24
N GLY A 98 -5.49 -6.68 -20.18
CA GLY A 98 -4.61 -6.64 -21.36
C GLY A 98 -4.40 -5.26 -21.96
N TYR A 99 -4.56 -4.19 -21.16
CA TYR A 99 -4.33 -2.79 -21.54
C TYR A 99 -5.28 -2.26 -22.62
N THR A 100 -6.56 -2.64 -22.53
CA THR A 100 -7.60 -2.27 -23.50
C THR A 100 -8.70 -1.42 -22.85
N GLY A 101 -9.60 -0.87 -23.68
CA GLY A 101 -10.69 0.00 -23.22
C GLY A 101 -10.23 1.44 -22.95
N ARG A 102 -10.96 2.16 -22.10
CA ARG A 102 -10.57 3.52 -21.69
C ARG A 102 -9.25 3.48 -20.93
N LYS A 103 -8.41 4.48 -21.19
CA LYS A 103 -7.09 4.67 -20.57
C LYS A 103 -7.06 5.99 -19.80
N MET A 104 -6.48 5.97 -18.61
CA MET A 104 -6.10 7.16 -17.86
C MET A 104 -4.58 7.16 -17.64
N GLU A 105 -3.95 8.31 -17.87
CA GLU A 105 -2.53 8.54 -17.55
C GLU A 105 -2.45 9.51 -16.36
N ILE A 106 -1.64 9.16 -15.37
CA ILE A 106 -1.36 10.00 -14.20
C ILE A 106 0.16 10.18 -14.13
N VAL A 107 0.59 11.45 -14.03
CA VAL A 107 2.01 11.85 -13.99
C VAL A 107 2.19 12.79 -12.82
N ASP A 108 3.07 12.44 -11.89
CA ASP A 108 3.47 13.28 -10.75
C ASP A 108 2.32 13.94 -9.98
N ASP A 109 1.17 13.26 -9.90
CA ASP A 109 -0.03 13.75 -9.22
C ASP A 109 -0.72 12.62 -8.43
N ASP A 110 -1.45 13.01 -7.39
CA ASP A 110 -2.28 12.09 -6.60
C ASP A 110 -3.75 12.31 -6.96
N VAL A 111 -4.50 11.23 -7.17
CA VAL A 111 -5.88 11.26 -7.63
C VAL A 111 -6.81 10.74 -6.54
N PRO A 112 -7.41 11.62 -5.71
CA PRO A 112 -8.33 11.21 -4.66
C PRO A 112 -9.67 10.69 -5.19
N SER A 113 -9.98 10.90 -6.48
CA SER A 113 -11.18 10.36 -7.12
C SER A 113 -10.95 10.19 -8.62
N LEU A 114 -10.93 8.94 -9.11
CA LEU A 114 -10.85 8.63 -10.55
C LEU A 114 -12.03 9.23 -11.32
N TRP A 115 -13.20 9.30 -10.68
CA TRP A 115 -14.41 9.91 -11.24
C TRP A 115 -14.23 11.41 -11.58
N ALA A 116 -13.44 12.14 -10.78
CA ALA A 116 -13.20 13.56 -11.02
C ALA A 116 -12.45 13.83 -12.34
N HIS A 117 -11.78 12.81 -12.88
CA HIS A 117 -11.07 12.86 -14.15
C HIS A 117 -11.83 12.14 -15.28
N GLY A 118 -13.13 11.88 -15.11
CA GLY A 118 -13.97 11.22 -16.11
C GLY A 118 -13.70 9.73 -16.30
N PHE A 119 -12.93 9.11 -15.40
CA PHE A 119 -12.75 7.67 -15.35
C PHE A 119 -13.87 7.02 -14.52
N GLN A 120 -13.84 5.69 -14.39
CA GLN A 120 -14.82 4.93 -13.61
C GLN A 120 -14.14 4.21 -12.45
N ASP A 121 -14.92 3.44 -11.69
CA ASP A 121 -14.46 2.60 -10.59
C ASP A 121 -13.82 1.27 -11.06
N ARG A 122 -13.85 1.00 -12.37
CA ARG A 122 -13.29 -0.21 -12.97
C ARG A 122 -11.88 0.01 -13.51
N VAL A 123 -10.88 -0.64 -12.90
CA VAL A 123 -9.49 -0.73 -13.38
C VAL A 123 -9.10 -2.20 -13.44
N ALA A 124 -8.87 -2.72 -14.65
CA ALA A 124 -8.63 -4.16 -14.87
C ALA A 124 -7.22 -4.49 -15.39
N SER A 125 -6.45 -3.50 -15.81
CA SER A 125 -5.00 -3.64 -16.01
C SER A 125 -4.28 -2.31 -15.77
N VAL A 126 -2.99 -2.38 -15.42
CA VAL A 126 -2.18 -1.24 -14.99
C VAL A 126 -0.77 -1.35 -15.58
N ARG A 127 -0.19 -0.21 -15.97
CA ARG A 127 1.25 -0.09 -16.24
C ARG A 127 1.85 0.98 -15.35
N ALA A 128 2.57 0.58 -14.30
CA ALA A 128 3.36 1.47 -13.48
C ALA A 128 4.71 1.67 -14.16
N LEU A 129 4.84 2.77 -14.90
CA LEU A 129 6.02 3.04 -15.72
C LEU A 129 7.19 3.51 -14.86
N ASN A 130 6.91 4.42 -13.91
CA ASN A 130 7.88 4.95 -12.95
C ASN A 130 7.22 5.17 -11.58
N GLY A 131 8.02 5.02 -10.53
CA GLY A 131 7.63 5.24 -9.14
C GLY A 131 6.74 4.15 -8.56
N THR A 132 6.51 4.23 -7.27
CA THR A 132 5.66 3.30 -6.51
C THR A 132 4.33 3.98 -6.18
N TRP A 133 3.24 3.27 -6.44
CA TRP A 133 1.88 3.78 -6.26
C TRP A 133 1.07 2.91 -5.32
N VAL A 134 0.05 3.49 -4.71
CA VAL A 134 -0.96 2.76 -3.94
C VAL A 134 -2.35 3.17 -4.40
N GLY A 135 -3.11 2.17 -4.85
CA GLY A 135 -4.50 2.29 -5.26
C GLY A 135 -5.45 1.85 -4.16
N TYR A 136 -6.65 2.43 -4.16
CA TYR A 136 -7.67 2.18 -3.15
C TYR A 136 -9.03 1.90 -3.79
N GLU A 137 -9.81 1.03 -3.15
CA GLU A 137 -11.16 0.65 -3.59
C GLU A 137 -12.15 1.82 -3.63
N TYR A 138 -11.98 2.83 -2.76
CA TYR A 138 -12.90 3.95 -2.63
C TYR A 138 -12.22 5.32 -2.82
N PRO A 139 -12.98 6.38 -3.15
CA PRO A 139 -12.45 7.74 -3.21
C PRO A 139 -11.91 8.22 -1.85
N GLY A 140 -10.91 9.08 -1.88
CA GLY A 140 -10.24 9.65 -0.71
C GLY A 140 -9.33 8.66 0.01
N TYR A 141 -8.72 7.72 -0.73
CA TYR A 141 -7.73 6.77 -0.23
C TYR A 141 -8.27 5.81 0.85
N ARG A 142 -9.50 5.32 0.67
CA ARG A 142 -10.21 4.45 1.62
C ARG A 142 -10.45 3.05 1.07
N GLY A 143 -10.66 2.08 1.95
CA GLY A 143 -10.84 0.67 1.57
C GLY A 143 -9.51 -0.06 1.49
N ARG A 144 -9.50 -1.23 0.84
CA ARG A 144 -8.28 -2.02 0.67
C ARG A 144 -7.26 -1.28 -0.18
N GLN A 145 -5.99 -1.51 0.12
CA GLN A 145 -4.85 -0.93 -0.57
C GLN A 145 -4.25 -1.94 -1.55
N HIS A 146 -3.82 -1.46 -2.71
CA HIS A 146 -3.11 -2.26 -3.71
C HIS A 146 -1.86 -1.51 -4.18
N VAL A 147 -0.68 -2.07 -3.91
CA VAL A 147 0.59 -1.46 -4.30
C VAL A 147 0.94 -1.82 -5.74
N PHE A 148 1.35 -0.81 -6.50
CA PHE A 148 1.90 -0.93 -7.84
C PHE A 148 3.34 -0.44 -7.83
N GLU A 149 4.28 -1.37 -7.74
CA GLU A 149 5.70 -1.13 -8.02
C GLU A 149 5.89 -1.05 -9.55
N LYS A 150 7.06 -0.57 -10.00
CA LYS A 150 7.36 -0.45 -11.43
C LYS A 150 7.15 -1.78 -12.14
N GLY A 151 6.24 -1.81 -13.11
CA GLY A 151 5.83 -3.05 -13.73
C GLY A 151 4.59 -2.97 -14.61
N GLU A 152 4.24 -4.14 -15.12
CA GLU A 152 3.14 -4.40 -16.04
C GLU A 152 2.19 -5.37 -15.37
N TYR A 153 0.93 -4.98 -15.21
CA TYR A 153 -0.11 -5.78 -14.56
C TYR A 153 -1.28 -6.00 -15.53
N ARG A 154 -1.36 -7.16 -16.17
CA ARG A 154 -2.32 -7.41 -17.28
C ARG A 154 -3.73 -7.73 -16.81
N HIS A 155 -3.87 -8.15 -15.56
CA HIS A 155 -5.13 -8.51 -14.94
C HIS A 155 -5.13 -8.14 -13.46
N TRP A 156 -6.30 -7.87 -12.88
CA TRP A 156 -6.42 -7.44 -11.47
C TRP A 156 -5.96 -8.45 -10.42
N ASN A 157 -5.83 -9.71 -10.82
CA ASN A 157 -5.26 -10.77 -9.98
C ASN A 157 -3.76 -10.57 -9.75
N GLU A 158 -3.06 -9.82 -10.62
CA GLU A 158 -1.60 -9.60 -10.51
C GLU A 158 -1.24 -8.58 -9.42
N TRP A 159 -2.22 -7.88 -8.84
CA TRP A 159 -2.07 -7.04 -7.64
C TRP A 159 -2.94 -7.53 -6.47
N ASP A 160 -3.25 -8.83 -6.48
CA ASP A 160 -4.01 -9.54 -5.43
C ASP A 160 -5.42 -8.97 -5.16
N ALA A 161 -6.04 -8.32 -6.14
CA ALA A 161 -7.44 -7.90 -6.03
C ALA A 161 -8.40 -9.03 -6.44
N ASN A 162 -9.55 -9.12 -5.76
CA ASN A 162 -10.61 -10.08 -6.10
C ASN A 162 -11.53 -9.58 -7.24
N HIS A 163 -11.61 -8.26 -7.42
CA HIS A 163 -12.40 -7.60 -8.45
C HIS A 163 -11.67 -6.33 -8.92
N PRO A 164 -11.92 -5.83 -10.14
CA PRO A 164 -11.22 -4.68 -10.72
C PRO A 164 -11.73 -3.33 -10.18
N LEU A 165 -11.90 -3.20 -8.85
CA LEU A 165 -12.41 -1.98 -8.21
C LEU A 165 -11.23 -1.11 -7.76
N LEU A 166 -11.11 0.07 -8.33
CA LEU A 166 -10.19 1.11 -7.88
C LEU A 166 -10.85 2.47 -8.12
N GLN A 167 -10.80 3.37 -7.14
CA GLN A 167 -11.45 4.67 -7.21
C GLN A 167 -10.58 5.84 -6.76
N SER A 168 -9.44 5.57 -6.13
CA SER A 168 -8.41 6.58 -5.91
C SER A 168 -7.01 5.95 -5.98
N LEU A 169 -6.01 6.79 -6.23
CA LEU A 169 -4.62 6.39 -6.41
C LEU A 169 -3.73 7.52 -5.91
N ARG A 170 -2.67 7.21 -5.19
CA ARG A 170 -1.63 8.18 -4.84
C ARG A 170 -0.24 7.58 -5.02
N ARG A 171 0.74 8.44 -5.09
CA ARG A 171 2.16 8.06 -5.03
C ARG A 171 2.51 7.65 -3.60
N VAL A 172 3.37 6.65 -3.46
CA VAL A 172 4.05 6.36 -2.20
C VAL A 172 5.31 7.23 -2.17
N ARG A 173 5.47 8.06 -1.14
CA ARG A 173 6.57 9.02 -1.08
C ARG A 173 7.51 8.66 0.06
N ASP A 174 8.81 8.71 -0.21
CA ASP A 174 9.85 8.74 0.83
C ASP A 174 10.05 10.19 1.29
N GLN A 175 10.21 10.41 2.60
CA GLN A 175 10.56 11.72 3.16
C GLN A 175 11.95 12.20 2.74
N GLN A 176 12.84 11.34 2.21
CA GLN A 176 14.12 11.81 1.65
C GLN A 176 13.95 12.84 0.53
N TRP A 177 12.81 12.82 -0.18
CA TRP A 177 12.58 13.68 -1.35
C TRP A 177 11.59 14.82 -1.10
N HIS A 178 10.98 14.92 0.10
CA HIS A 178 9.97 15.94 0.39
C HIS A 178 10.07 16.53 1.80
N GLN A 179 9.92 17.87 1.89
CA GLN A 179 9.78 18.57 3.16
C GLN A 179 8.44 18.25 3.85
N PRO A 180 8.37 18.30 5.19
CA PRO A 180 7.12 18.08 5.91
C PRO A 180 6.10 19.18 5.56
N GLY A 181 4.89 18.82 5.12
CA GLY A 181 3.76 19.76 5.13
C GLY A 181 2.76 19.80 3.96
N CYS A 182 2.73 18.86 3.03
CA CYS A 182 1.65 18.82 2.03
C CYS A 182 0.80 17.56 2.19
N PHE A 183 -0.33 17.74 2.88
CA PHE A 183 -1.51 16.88 2.79
C PHE A 183 -2.37 17.31 1.60
#